data_AF-A0A350SZH3-F1
#
_entry.id   AF-A0A350SZH3-F1
#
_cell.length_a   1.000
_cell.length_b   1.000
_cell.length_c   1.000
_cell.angle_alpha   90.00
_cell.angle_beta   90.00
_cell.angle_gamma   90.00
#
_symmetry.space_group_name_H-M   'P 1'
#
loop_
_entity.id
_entity.type
_entity.pdbx_description
1 polymer ?
#
loop_
_entity_poly.entity_id
_entity_poly.type
_entity_poly.pdbx_seq_one_letter_code
_entity_poly.pdbx_strand_id
1 'polypeptide(L)'
;MPVVLKSERDIAQIRSAGSVLAQVQSRLRGMIAPGVTTGELDDAAAETIRDAGAAASFLGYRGYPASICASVNDEVLHGIPGRRELRDGDIVSIDVGV
;
A
#
# COMPACT_ATOMS: atom_id res chain seq x y z
N MET A 1 -14.37 -21.14 11.68
CA MET A 1 -12.92 -20.98 11.45
C MET A 1 -12.29 -20.62 12.78
N PRO A 2 -11.40 -21.45 13.35
CA PRO A 2 -10.81 -21.18 14.66
C PRO A 2 -9.84 -19.99 14.58
N VAL A 3 -9.72 -19.26 15.69
CA VAL A 3 -8.69 -18.21 15.83
C VAL A 3 -7.34 -18.90 16.02
N VAL A 4 -6.37 -18.57 15.17
CA VAL A 4 -5.01 -19.11 15.26
C VAL A 4 -4.19 -18.25 16.22
N LEU A 5 -3.73 -18.85 17.33
CA LEU A 5 -2.78 -18.21 18.24
C LEU A 5 -1.39 -18.22 17.59
N LYS A 6 -0.78 -17.03 17.47
CA LYS A 6 0.50 -16.84 16.80
C LYS A 6 1.65 -17.28 17.70
N SER A 7 2.64 -17.97 17.12
CA SER A 7 3.89 -18.27 17.81
C SER A 7 4.76 -17.01 17.95
N GLU A 8 5.77 -17.03 18.82
CA GLU A 8 6.73 -15.93 18.94
C GLU A 8 7.42 -15.62 17.61
N ARG A 9 7.72 -16.67 16.82
CA ARG A 9 8.26 -16.53 15.46
C ARG A 9 7.30 -15.79 14.54
N ASP A 10 6.02 -16.16 14.52
CA ASP A 10 5.02 -15.48 13.69
C ASP A 10 4.88 -14.01 14.09
N ILE A 11 4.87 -13.73 15.40
CA ILE A 11 4.80 -12.36 15.93
C ILE A 11 6.02 -11.54 15.50
N ALA A 12 7.22 -12.12 15.55
CA ALA A 12 8.43 -11.44 15.08
C ALA A 12 8.37 -11.11 13.58
N GLN A 13 7.85 -12.04 12.76
CA GLN A 13 7.66 -11.81 11.32
C GLN A 13 6.61 -10.73 11.05
N ILE A 14 5.46 -10.77 11.74
CA ILE A 14 4.42 -9.73 11.64
C ILE A 14 4.98 -8.35 12.01
N ARG A 15 5.82 -8.27 13.06
CA ARG A 15 6.49 -7.02 13.45
C ARG A 15 7.41 -6.49 12.35
N SER A 16 8.19 -7.36 11.71
CA SER A 16 9.06 -6.99 10.59
C SER A 16 8.24 -6.46 9.40
N ALA A 17 7.19 -7.19 9.00
CA ALA A 17 6.30 -6.76 7.91
C ALA A 17 5.62 -5.41 8.23
N GLY A 18 5.14 -5.23 9.47
CA GLY A 18 4.57 -3.96 9.93
C GLY A 18 5.56 -2.78 9.88
N SER A 19 6.86 -3.04 10.10
CA SER A 19 7.89 -2.01 9.95
C SER A 19 8.07 -1.58 8.49
N VAL A 20 8.05 -2.52 7.54
CA VAL A 20 8.11 -2.21 6.10
C VAL A 20 6.86 -1.43 5.68
N LEU A 21 5.67 -1.86 6.11
CA LEU A 21 4.41 -1.16 5.84
C LEU A 21 4.47 0.30 6.32
N ALA A 22 4.98 0.54 7.53
CA ALA A 22 5.12 1.89 8.07
C ALA A 22 6.10 2.76 7.26
N GLN A 23 7.19 2.18 6.75
CA GLN A 23 8.13 2.89 5.87
C GLN A 23 7.47 3.30 4.55
N VAL A 24 6.72 2.40 3.92
CA VAL A 24 5.95 2.69 2.70
C VAL A 24 4.97 3.83 2.97
N GLN A 25 4.12 3.73 4.01
CA GLN A 25 3.15 4.78 4.34
C GLN A 25 3.83 6.13 4.63
N SER A 26 4.97 6.14 5.32
CA SER A 26 5.71 7.36 5.61
C SER A 26 6.24 8.01 4.32
N ARG A 27 6.76 7.22 3.38
CA ARG A 27 7.22 7.72 2.08
C ARG A 27 6.05 8.31 1.28
N LEU A 28 4.98 7.55 1.13
CA LEU A 28 3.81 7.98 0.34
C LEU A 28 3.16 9.23 0.91
N ARG A 29 3.07 9.36 2.24
CA ARG A 29 2.57 10.58 2.90
C ARG A 29 3.33 11.84 2.45
N GLY A 30 4.64 11.75 2.22
CA GLY A 30 5.44 12.87 1.74
C GLY A 30 5.26 13.20 0.26
N MET A 31 4.68 12.29 -0.52
CA MET A 31 4.43 12.46 -1.95
C MET A 31 3.01 12.93 -2.28
N ILE A 32 2.04 12.70 -1.39
CA ILE A 32 0.64 13.06 -1.63
C ILE A 32 0.51 14.60 -1.76
N ALA A 33 0.26 15.05 -2.99
CA ALA A 33 0.06 16.45 -3.34
C ALA A 33 -0.77 16.56 -4.64
N PRO A 34 -1.43 17.71 -4.90
CA PRO A 34 -2.10 17.95 -6.17
C PRO A 34 -1.16 17.76 -7.37
N GLY A 35 -1.65 17.09 -8.42
CA GLY A 35 -0.90 16.76 -9.63
C GLY A 35 -0.16 15.42 -9.59
N VAL A 36 0.02 14.80 -8.41
CA VAL A 36 0.59 13.45 -8.30
C VAL A 36 -0.44 12.41 -8.71
N THR A 37 -0.06 11.48 -9.56
CA THR A 37 -0.91 10.36 -9.97
C THR A 37 -0.93 9.25 -8.93
N THR A 38 -2.04 8.52 -8.84
CA THR A 38 -2.10 7.32 -8.00
C THR A 38 -1.10 6.26 -8.45
N GLY A 39 -0.76 6.21 -9.74
CA GLY A 39 0.29 5.35 -10.29
C GLY A 39 1.69 5.69 -9.78
N GLU A 40 2.06 6.98 -9.68
CA GLU A 40 3.33 7.39 -9.09
C GLU A 40 3.46 6.97 -7.61
N LEU A 41 2.33 6.95 -6.88
CA LEU A 41 2.29 6.42 -5.52
C LEU A 41 2.51 4.90 -5.49
N ASP A 42 1.93 4.16 -6.43
CA ASP A 42 2.14 2.71 -6.55
C ASP A 42 3.59 2.36 -6.90
N ASP A 43 4.20 3.08 -7.83
CA ASP A 43 5.61 2.89 -8.21
C ASP A 43 6.55 3.12 -7.02
N ALA A 44 6.32 4.20 -6.26
CA ALA A 44 7.09 4.50 -5.06
C ALA A 44 6.88 3.46 -3.96
N ALA A 45 5.66 2.93 -3.82
CA ALA A 45 5.38 1.85 -2.87
C ALA A 45 6.11 0.57 -3.27
N ALA A 46 5.99 0.16 -4.54
CA ALA A 46 6.63 -1.03 -5.08
C ALA A 46 8.16 -0.99 -4.92
N GLU A 47 8.77 0.17 -5.16
CA GLU A 47 10.19 0.40 -4.93
C GLU A 47 10.56 0.22 -3.45
N THR A 48 9.86 0.89 -2.53
CA THR A 48 10.17 0.79 -1.09
C THR A 48 9.97 -0.63 -0.54
N ILE A 49 8.94 -1.34 -1.01
CA ILE A 49 8.69 -2.74 -0.65
C ILE A 49 9.85 -3.62 -1.11
N ARG A 50 10.28 -3.45 -2.37
CA ARG A 50 11.39 -4.21 -2.96
C ARG A 50 12.72 -3.92 -2.27
N ASP A 51 13.01 -2.66 -1.98
CA ASP A 51 14.25 -2.23 -1.32
C ASP A 51 14.35 -2.76 0.12
N ALA A 52 13.21 -2.97 0.77
CA ALA A 52 13.13 -3.62 2.07
C ALA A 52 13.24 -5.17 1.99
N GLY A 53 13.39 -5.75 0.80
CA GLY A 53 13.44 -7.20 0.58
C GLY A 53 12.09 -7.89 0.80
N ALA A 54 10.98 -7.15 0.74
CA ALA A 54 9.62 -7.66 0.88
C ALA A 54 8.93 -7.80 -0.48
N ALA A 55 7.71 -8.34 -0.47
CA ALA A 55 6.87 -8.49 -1.66
C ALA A 55 5.53 -7.80 -1.45
N ALA A 56 4.99 -7.15 -2.48
CA ALA A 56 3.68 -6.53 -2.41
C ALA A 56 2.60 -7.61 -2.41
N SER A 57 1.88 -7.76 -1.30
CA SER A 57 0.90 -8.83 -1.11
C SER A 57 -0.31 -8.70 -2.03
N PHE A 58 -0.61 -7.49 -2.51
CA PHE A 58 -1.75 -7.24 -3.40
C PHE A 58 -1.44 -7.53 -4.86
N LEU A 59 -0.17 -7.43 -5.27
CA LEU A 59 0.22 -7.59 -6.66
C LEU A 59 -0.02 -9.03 -7.12
N GLY A 60 -0.92 -9.19 -8.10
CA GLY A 60 -1.35 -10.49 -8.62
C GLY A 60 -2.40 -11.21 -7.76
N TYR A 61 -2.75 -10.69 -6.57
CA TYR A 61 -3.75 -11.32 -5.70
C TYR A 61 -5.12 -11.32 -6.39
N ARG A 62 -5.59 -12.51 -6.78
CA ARG A 62 -6.84 -12.68 -7.55
C ARG A 62 -6.90 -11.81 -8.81
N GLY A 63 -5.75 -11.57 -9.44
CA GLY A 63 -5.63 -10.72 -10.62
C GLY A 63 -5.59 -9.21 -10.35
N TYR A 64 -5.48 -8.78 -9.09
CA TYR A 64 -5.27 -7.37 -8.76
C TYR A 64 -3.94 -6.87 -9.35
N PRO A 65 -3.90 -5.74 -10.06
CA PRO A 65 -2.78 -5.42 -10.94
C PRO A 65 -1.69 -4.54 -10.30
N ALA A 66 -1.88 -4.06 -9.07
CA ALA A 66 -1.03 -3.05 -8.45
C ALA A 66 -0.50 -3.49 -7.07
N SER A 67 0.46 -2.74 -6.54
CA SER A 67 1.13 -3.04 -5.27
C SER A 67 0.38 -2.48 -4.06
N ILE A 68 -0.34 -1.37 -4.24
CA ILE A 68 -1.19 -0.73 -3.24
C ILE A 68 -2.62 -0.54 -3.78
N CYS A 69 -3.56 -0.24 -2.89
CA CYS A 69 -4.83 0.38 -3.29
C CYS A 69 -4.76 1.88 -3.01
N ALA A 70 -5.21 2.70 -3.97
CA ALA A 70 -5.36 4.14 -3.80
C ALA A 70 -6.81 4.50 -4.12
N SER A 71 -7.62 4.75 -3.09
CA SER A 71 -9.07 4.98 -3.20
C SER A 71 -9.38 6.44 -2.91
N VAL A 72 -9.84 7.19 -3.92
CA VAL A 72 -10.03 8.64 -3.84
C VAL A 72 -11.53 8.99 -3.81
N ASN A 73 -11.92 9.80 -2.82
CA ASN A 73 -13.27 10.32 -2.59
C ASN A 73 -14.35 9.24 -2.40
N ASP A 74 -15.15 8.98 -3.42
CA ASP A 74 -16.28 8.04 -3.40
C ASP A 74 -15.86 6.57 -3.62
N GLU A 75 -14.59 6.34 -3.99
CA GLU A 75 -14.01 5.01 -4.03
C GLU A 75 -13.88 4.44 -2.60
N VAL A 76 -14.71 3.45 -2.28
CA VAL A 76 -14.80 2.91 -0.92
C VAL A 76 -13.54 2.16 -0.52
N LEU A 77 -13.09 1.23 -1.36
CA LEU A 77 -11.94 0.33 -1.14
C LEU A 77 -11.38 -0.11 -2.50
N HIS A 78 -10.16 -0.65 -2.51
CA HIS A 78 -9.54 -1.32 -3.67
C HIS A 78 -9.43 -0.48 -4.95
N GLY A 79 -9.39 0.86 -4.84
CA GLY A 79 -9.09 1.73 -5.97
C GLY A 79 -7.76 1.31 -6.62
N ILE A 80 -7.77 1.10 -7.94
CA ILE A 80 -6.60 0.63 -8.70
C ILE A 80 -5.78 1.86 -9.10
N PRO A 81 -4.51 1.94 -8.66
CA PRO A 81 -3.58 2.97 -9.09
C PRO A 81 -3.46 3.09 -10.61
N GLY A 82 -3.26 4.32 -11.11
CA GLY A 82 -3.10 4.56 -12.54
C GLY A 82 -2.92 6.04 -12.85
N ARG A 83 -3.49 6.49 -13.97
CA ARG A 83 -3.31 7.86 -14.49
C ARG A 83 -4.09 8.95 -13.74
N ARG A 84 -4.83 8.61 -12.67
CA ARG A 84 -5.64 9.58 -11.93
C ARG A 84 -4.73 10.50 -11.13
N GLU A 85 -4.66 11.77 -11.51
CA GLU A 85 -4.02 12.83 -10.73
C GLU A 85 -4.88 13.23 -9.53
N LEU A 86 -4.25 13.37 -8.37
CA LEU A 86 -4.85 13.93 -7.17
C LEU A 86 -5.09 15.43 -7.34
N ARG A 87 -6.18 15.93 -6.78
CA ARG A 87 -6.56 17.34 -6.82
C ARG A 87 -6.57 17.94 -5.41
N ASP A 88 -6.42 19.26 -5.35
CA ASP A 88 -6.61 19.97 -4.09
C ASP A 88 -8.03 19.73 -3.56
N GLY A 89 -8.13 19.39 -2.27
CA GLY A 89 -9.38 19.00 -1.62
C GLY A 89 -9.78 17.52 -1.75
N ASP A 90 -9.07 16.71 -2.55
CA ASP A 90 -9.32 15.27 -2.59
C ASP A 90 -8.95 14.62 -1.24
N ILE A 91 -9.73 13.61 -0.85
CA ILE A 91 -9.37 12.69 0.22
C ILE A 91 -8.99 11.36 -0.43
N VAL A 92 -7.80 10.87 -0.10
CA VAL A 92 -7.29 9.58 -0.60
C VAL A 92 -6.98 8.64 0.55
N SER A 93 -7.52 7.43 0.47
CA SER A 93 -7.13 6.30 1.30
C SER A 93 -6.05 5.50 0.59
N ILE A 94 -4.99 5.16 1.33
CA ILE A 94 -3.89 4.33 0.85
C ILE A 94 -3.86 3.04 1.68
N ASP A 95 -4.03 1.91 1.01
CA ASP A 95 -3.93 0.58 1.62
C ASP A 95 -2.69 -0.15 1.08
N VAL A 96 -1.91 -0.73 1.98
CA VAL A 96 -0.60 -1.35 1.69
C VAL A 96 -0.57 -2.75 2.29
N GLY A 97 -0.26 -3.75 1.47
CA GLY A 97 -0.04 -5.13 1.91
C GLY A 97 1.39 -5.59 1.62
N VAL A 98 2.09 -6.09 2.63
CA VAL A 98 3.48 -6.60 2.57
C VAL A 98 3.66 -7.86 3.39
#